data_AF-A0A7C6HK83-F1
#
_entry.id   AF-A0A7C6HK83-F1
#
_cell.length_a   1.000
_cell.length_b   1.000
_cell.length_c   1.000
_cell.angle_alpha   90.00
_cell.angle_beta   90.00
_cell.angle_gamma   90.00
#
_symmetry.space_group_name_H-M   'P 1'
#
loop_
_entity.id
_entity.type
_entity.pdbx_description
1 polymer ?
#
loop_
_entity_poly.entity_id
_entity_poly.type
_entity_poly.pdbx_seq_one_letter_code
_entity_poly.pdbx_strand_id
1 'polypeptide(L)' 'MIMVEGKLYLDTGTEVSVKKGQAITGHITSSVSQTKKPKKNDQSNFGFVGSEYIVDEDGLIVNLGDKWFRFEQDKKP' A
#
# COMPACT_ATOMS: atom_id res chain seq x y z
N MET A 1 -2.80 5.43 3.76
CA MET A 1 -3.75 4.31 3.76
C MET A 1 -4.01 3.81 2.35
N ILE A 2 -4.11 2.50 2.19
CA ILE A 2 -4.50 1.84 0.94
C ILE A 2 -5.45 0.68 1.26
N MET A 3 -6.44 0.45 0.40
CA MET A 3 -7.34 -0.70 0.50
C MET A 3 -6.88 -1.75 -0.51
N VAL A 4 -6.58 -2.97 -0.08
CA VAL A 4 -6.20 -4.10 -0.94
C VAL A 4 -6.98 -5.32 -0.47
N GLU A 5 -7.63 -6.02 -1.40
CA GLU A 5 -8.46 -7.21 -1.09
C GLU A 5 -9.46 -7.01 0.07
N GLY A 6 -10.11 -5.84 0.13
CA GLY A 6 -11.08 -5.51 1.19
C GLY A 6 -10.47 -5.21 2.56
N LYS A 7 -9.14 -5.24 2.70
CA LYS A 7 -8.41 -4.91 3.91
C LYS A 7 -7.80 -3.51 3.78
N LEU A 8 -7.91 -2.73 4.85
CA LEU A 8 -7.25 -1.44 4.93
C LEU A 8 -5.84 -1.62 5.50
N TYR A 9 -4.85 -1.04 4.85
CA TYR A 9 -3.47 -0.98 5.32
C TYR A 9 -3.06 0.46 5.61
N LEU A 10 -2.34 0.64 6.72
CA LEU A 10 -1.86 1.92 7.24
C LEU A 10 -0.35 2.01 7.04
N ASP A 11 0.12 3.20 6.65
CA ASP A 11 1.54 3.47 6.53
C ASP A 11 2.19 3.42 7.92
N THR A 12 3.29 2.69 8.05
CA THR A 12 4.06 2.65 9.32
C THR A 12 5.20 3.67 9.35
N GLY A 13 5.47 4.35 8.23
CA GLY A 13 6.62 5.24 8.05
C GLY A 13 7.96 4.50 7.92
N THR A 14 7.94 3.16 7.86
CA THR A 14 9.16 2.34 7.82
C THR A 14 9.56 2.06 6.38
N GLU A 15 10.70 2.60 5.94
CA GLU A 15 11.33 2.23 4.67
C GLU A 15 11.93 0.82 4.78
N VAL A 16 11.76 0.00 3.75
CA VAL A 16 12.25 -1.38 3.70
C VAL A 16 12.97 -1.64 2.38
N SER A 17 13.89 -2.61 2.38
CA SER A 17 14.52 -3.10 1.16
C SER A 17 13.76 -4.33 0.65
N VAL A 18 13.29 -4.26 -0.60
CA VAL A 18 12.72 -5.42 -1.29
C VAL A 18 13.82 -6.19 -2.02
N LYS A 19 13.70 -7.53 -2.06
CA LYS A 19 14.69 -8.36 -2.75
C LYS A 19 14.53 -8.21 -4.27
N LYS A 20 15.64 -8.21 -5.00
CA LYS A 20 15.61 -8.23 -6.47
C LYS A 20 14.87 -9.48 -6.96
N GLY A 21 13.84 -9.28 -7.79
CA GLY A 21 13.00 -10.37 -8.33
C GLY A 21 11.78 -10.74 -7.48
N GLN A 22 11.50 -10.02 -6.39
CA GLN A 22 10.24 -10.17 -5.67
C GLN A 22 9.07 -9.81 -6.61
N ALA A 23 8.05 -10.67 -6.65
CA ALA A 23 6.93 -10.51 -7.57
C ALA A 23 6.00 -9.38 -7.11
N ILE A 24 5.66 -8.49 -8.04
CA ILE A 24 4.69 -7.42 -7.81
C ILE A 24 3.28 -8.04 -7.70
N THR A 25 2.53 -7.65 -6.66
CA THR A 25 1.17 -8.14 -6.44
C THR A 25 0.14 -7.28 -7.15
N GLY A 26 0.37 -5.97 -7.26
CA GLY A 26 -0.52 -5.08 -8.00
C GLY A 26 -0.06 -3.63 -8.01
N HIS A 27 -0.95 -2.74 -8.43
CA HIS A 27 -0.68 -1.32 -8.60
C HIS A 27 -1.81 -0.46 -8.07
N ILE A 28 -1.51 0.72 -7.54
CA ILE A 28 -2.52 1.70 -7.12
C ILE A 28 -3.28 2.19 -8.37
N THR A 29 -4.60 2.02 -8.40
CA THR A 29 -5.45 2.36 -9.56
C THR A 29 -6.20 3.67 -9.39
N SER A 30 -6.41 4.14 -8.15
CA SER A 30 -7.11 5.39 -7.89
C SER A 30 -6.72 6.00 -6.54
N SER A 31 -7.10 7.27 -6.33
CA SER A 31 -6.86 7.94 -5.05
C SER A 31 -8.04 8.79 -4.61
N VAL A 32 -8.19 8.95 -3.30
CA VAL A 32 -9.11 9.90 -2.66
C VAL A 32 -8.31 10.97 -1.91
N SER A 33 -8.98 12.02 -1.43
CA SER A 33 -8.34 13.05 -0.61
C SER A 33 -7.73 12.44 0.66
N GLN A 34 -6.63 13.03 1.15
CA GLN A 34 -5.87 12.54 2.32
C GLN A 34 -6.72 12.29 3.57
N THR A 35 -7.77 13.08 3.79
CA THR A 35 -8.69 12.95 4.93
C THR A 35 -9.74 11.84 4.78
N LYS A 36 -9.85 11.21 3.61
CA LYS A 36 -10.86 10.17 3.34
C LYS A 36 -10.25 8.78 3.44
N LYS A 37 -11.00 7.85 4.02
CA LYS A 37 -10.67 6.41 4.02
C LYS A 37 -10.93 5.84 2.61
N PRO A 38 -9.95 5.15 1.99
CA PRO A 38 -10.17 4.41 0.75
C PRO A 38 -11.26 3.36 0.92
N LYS A 39 -12.08 3.16 -0.13
CA LYS A 39 -13.24 2.24 -0.10
C LYS A 39 -13.25 1.20 -1.21
N LYS A 40 -12.36 1.32 -2.20
CA LYS A 40 -12.22 0.38 -3.31
C LYS A 40 -10.86 -0.28 -3.23
N ASN A 41 -10.73 -1.52 -3.71
CA ASN A 41 -9.41 -2.13 -3.83
C ASN A 41 -8.51 -1.26 -4.72
N ASP A 42 -7.23 -1.26 -4.37
CA ASP A 42 -6.14 -0.58 -5.04
C ASP A 42 -6.30 0.94 -5.04
N GLN A 43 -7.11 1.45 -4.11
CA GLN A 43 -7.33 2.86 -3.88
C GLN A 43 -6.51 3.34 -2.68
N SER A 44 -5.76 4.42 -2.87
CA SER A 44 -5.01 5.09 -1.80
C SER A 44 -5.71 6.37 -1.33
N ASN A 45 -5.25 6.93 -0.21
CA ASN A 45 -5.54 8.32 0.16
C ASN A 45 -4.29 9.23 0.08
N PHE A 46 -3.20 8.74 -0.49
CA PHE A 46 -1.91 9.45 -0.54
C PHE A 46 -1.44 9.76 -1.96
N GLY A 47 -2.27 9.50 -2.98
CA GLY A 47 -1.90 9.66 -4.39
C GLY A 47 -1.14 8.46 -4.93
N PHE A 48 -0.09 8.73 -5.72
CA PHE A 48 0.79 7.71 -6.32
C PHE A 48 0.06 6.66 -7.15
N VAL A 49 -0.91 7.10 -7.97
CA VAL A 49 -1.56 6.21 -8.96
C VAL A 49 -0.49 5.68 -9.92
N GLY A 50 -0.50 4.36 -10.14
CA GLY A 50 0.50 3.62 -10.90
C GLY A 50 1.60 2.98 -10.06
N SER A 51 1.77 3.38 -8.80
CA SER A 51 2.77 2.76 -7.91
C SER A 51 2.49 1.28 -7.67
N GLU A 52 3.56 0.50 -7.70
CA GLU A 52 3.57 -0.93 -7.43
C GLU A 52 3.43 -1.21 -5.93
N TYR A 53 2.81 -2.33 -5.59
CA TYR A 53 2.83 -2.88 -4.24
C TYR A 53 2.99 -4.40 -4.26
N ILE A 54 3.49 -4.91 -3.14
CA ILE A 54 3.69 -6.33 -2.86
C ILE A 54 2.92 -6.68 -1.59
N VAL A 55 2.14 -7.75 -1.62
CA VAL A 55 1.51 -8.34 -0.44
C VAL A 55 2.39 -9.50 0.03
N ASP A 56 2.70 -9.52 1.33
CA ASP A 56 3.45 -10.59 1.98
C ASP A 56 2.79 -11.01 3.31
N GLU A 57 3.42 -11.95 4.03
CA GLU A 57 2.88 -12.50 5.28
C GLU A 57 2.69 -11.44 6.38
N ASP A 58 3.53 -10.41 6.38
CA ASP A 58 3.54 -9.38 7.41
C ASP A 58 2.55 -8.24 7.06
N GLY A 59 1.92 -8.23 5.86
CA GLY A 59 1.14 -7.10 5.35
C GLY A 59 1.46 -6.66 3.91
N LEU A 60 1.80 -5.38 3.72
CA LEU A 60 1.94 -4.76 2.40
C LEU A 60 3.21 -3.91 2.33
N ILE A 61 3.86 -3.89 1.16
CA ILE A 61 4.98 -2.99 0.84
C ILE A 61 4.62 -2.20 -0.41
N VAL A 62 4.76 -0.87 -0.38
CA VAL A 62 4.38 0.02 -1.50
C VAL A 62 5.60 0.81 -2.00
N ASN A 63 5.76 0.90 -3.32
CA ASN A 63 6.76 1.75 -3.94
C ASN A 63 6.28 3.20 -4.02
N LEU A 64 6.95 4.12 -3.32
CA LEU A 64 6.66 5.55 -3.32
C LEU A 64 7.89 6.30 -3.85
N GLY A 65 7.98 6.43 -5.18
CA GLY A 65 9.06 7.16 -5.83
C GLY A 65 10.43 6.53 -5.59
N ASP A 66 10.59 5.27 -6.00
CA ASP A 66 11.82 4.45 -5.92
C ASP A 66 12.20 3.92 -4.53
N LYS A 67 11.44 4.29 -3.50
CA LYS A 67 11.57 3.76 -2.14
C LYS A 67 10.40 2.87 -1.78
N TRP A 68 10.67 1.82 -1.02
CA TRP A 68 9.64 0.87 -0.60
C TRP A 68 9.30 1.09 0.87
N PHE A 69 8.01 1.22 1.16
CA PHE A 69 7.52 1.50 2.51
C PHE A 69 6.57 0.42 3.00
N ARG A 70 6.68 0.11 4.30
CA ARG A 70 5.86 -0.87 4.98
C ARG A 70 4.49 -0.31 5.32
N PHE A 71 3.48 -1.10 5.05
CA PHE A 71 2.11 -0.85 5.46
C PHE A 71 1.58 -2.08 6.20
N GLU A 72 0.92 -1.85 7.33
CA GLU A 72 0.34 -2.91 8.15
C GLU A 72 -1.18 -2.85 8.11
N GLN A 73 -1.82 -4.01 8.19
CA GLN A 73 -3.28 -4.06 8.21
C GLN A 73 -3.82 -3.31 9.44
N ASP A 74 -4.83 -2.48 9.23
CA ASP A 74 -5.63 -1.82 10.27
C ASP A 74 -6.24 -2.90 11.16
N LYS A 75 -5.56 -3.21 12.27
CA LYS A 75 -6.09 -4.09 13.32
C LYS A 75 -7.16 -3.31 14.05
N LYS A 76 -8.39 -3.33 13.52
CA LYS A 76 -9.53 -2.88 14.31
C LYS A 76 -9.59 -3.74 15.59
N PRO A 77 -9.65 -3.12 16.78
CA PRO A 77 -9.94 -3.85 18.01
C PRO A 77 -11.31 -4.51 17.97
#